data_AF-A0A094GY33-F1
#
_entry.id   AF-A0A094GY33-F1
#
_cell.length_a   1.000
_cell.length_b   1.000
_cell.length_c   1.000
_cell.angle_alpha   90.00
_cell.angle_beta   90.00
_cell.angle_gamma   90.00
#
_symmetry.space_group_name_H-M   'P 1'
#
loop_
_entity.id
_entity.type
_entity.pdbx_description
1 polymer ?
#
loop_
_entity_poly.entity_id
_entity_poly.type
_entity_poly.pdbx_seq_one_letter_code
_entity_poly.pdbx_strand_id
1 'polypeptide(L)'
;MKLFPVQCDPPPVKPWHVPIAKIRFDEIVDDRWDLTMRKVIPLIDGVRDVRRIAAAADVSLELTKLTLRHLLYYKTIMLVDMFFFNNIYAVTPLIRDFVNNVDNMQDECAAYVLAQRPKAVGYQLCRLLGTFGQGRTIREWLRLHIDDGQVGVDGLDVRRLVQFGVIKSLLRRVHKFPVSAIYVAELAEGKGVEKGKGKGKGKKGQGVDDGEALEKYTDGRHHFDQIITEVNLGEAEIMRGLSRLSAGDVQIVYR
;
A
#
# COMPACT_ATOMS: atom_id res chain seq x y z
N MET A 1 -1.41 32.40 27.86
CA MET A 1 -0.36 31.44 27.44
C MET A 1 -1.05 30.32 26.67
N LYS A 2 -0.71 30.08 25.39
CA LYS A 2 -1.34 29.02 24.58
C LYS A 2 -0.47 27.78 24.66
N LEU A 3 -0.94 26.76 25.39
CA LEU A 3 -0.25 25.48 25.48
C LEU A 3 -0.59 24.66 24.23
N PHE A 4 0.42 24.35 23.42
CA PHE A 4 0.25 23.46 22.29
C PHE A 4 0.58 22.02 22.74
N PRO A 5 -0.28 21.03 22.44
CA PRO A 5 0.03 19.64 22.75
C PRO A 5 1.24 19.19 21.94
N VAL A 6 2.21 18.56 22.62
CA VAL A 6 3.37 17.97 21.96
C VAL A 6 2.90 16.74 21.18
N GLN A 7 2.91 16.84 19.85
CA GLN A 7 2.62 15.70 18.98
C GLN A 7 3.92 15.02 18.55
N CYS A 8 3.86 13.69 18.40
CA CYS A 8 4.98 12.89 17.90
C CYS A 8 5.27 13.22 16.44
N ASP A 9 6.54 13.16 16.06
CA ASP A 9 6.94 13.31 14.68
C ASP A 9 6.27 12.24 13.80
N PRO A 10 5.64 12.64 12.69
CA PRO A 10 4.94 11.70 11.82
C PRO A 10 5.96 10.81 11.09
N PRO A 11 5.54 9.58 10.72
CA PRO A 11 6.40 8.67 9.98
C PRO A 11 6.81 9.28 8.61
N PRO A 12 7.97 8.87 8.06
CA PRO A 12 8.43 9.38 6.78
C PRO A 12 7.51 8.91 5.64
N VAL A 13 7.05 9.87 4.83
CA VAL A 13 6.22 9.59 3.64
C VAL A 13 7.10 9.03 2.52
N LYS A 14 6.72 7.86 2.00
CA LYS A 14 7.41 7.22 0.88
C LYS A 14 6.68 7.47 -0.44
N PRO A 15 7.39 7.43 -1.59
CA PRO A 15 6.79 7.72 -2.89
C PRO A 15 5.63 6.78 -3.28
N TRP A 16 5.66 5.53 -2.81
CA TRP A 16 4.66 4.50 -3.12
C TRP A 16 3.43 4.52 -2.20
N HIS A 17 3.41 5.36 -1.17
CA HIS A 17 2.24 5.47 -0.31
C HIS A 17 1.09 6.17 -1.03
N VAL A 18 -0.13 5.83 -0.62
CA VAL A 18 -1.39 6.41 -1.11
C VAL A 18 -2.07 7.11 0.06
N PRO A 19 -2.26 8.45 0.01
CA PRO A 19 -2.95 9.17 1.05
C PRO A 19 -4.48 9.00 0.92
N ILE A 20 -5.14 8.83 2.06
CA ILE A 20 -6.60 8.79 2.21
C ILE A 20 -7.01 9.90 3.16
N ALA A 21 -7.99 10.71 2.75
CA ALA A 21 -8.60 11.73 3.57
C ALA A 21 -9.47 11.11 4.69
N LYS A 22 -9.25 11.51 5.94
CA LYS A 22 -10.12 11.12 7.07
C LYS A 22 -11.26 12.11 7.30
N ILE A 23 -11.13 13.32 6.76
CA ILE A 23 -12.04 14.43 6.93
C ILE A 23 -12.40 15.02 5.56
N ARG A 24 -13.51 15.75 5.50
CA ARG A 24 -13.89 16.50 4.31
C ARG A 24 -13.08 17.79 4.26
N PHE A 25 -12.16 17.88 3.31
CA PHE A 25 -11.27 19.04 3.20
C PHE A 25 -11.99 20.32 2.76
N ASP A 26 -13.13 20.19 2.08
CA ASP A 26 -13.92 21.33 1.58
C ASP A 26 -14.38 22.29 2.68
N GLU A 27 -14.48 21.81 3.92
CA GLU A 27 -14.94 22.59 5.08
C GLU A 27 -13.78 23.33 5.79
N ILE A 28 -12.53 22.99 5.47
CA ILE A 28 -11.35 23.35 6.26
C ILE A 28 -10.36 24.18 5.44
N VAL A 29 -10.27 23.92 4.13
CA VAL A 29 -9.32 24.61 3.25
C VAL A 29 -9.83 26.02 2.97
N ASP A 30 -9.00 27.02 3.31
CA ASP A 30 -9.24 28.43 2.99
C ASP A 30 -8.16 28.98 2.03
N ASP A 31 -8.38 30.18 1.49
CA ASP A 31 -7.45 30.79 0.52
C ASP A 31 -6.06 31.14 1.09
N ARG A 32 -5.93 31.23 2.42
CA ARG A 32 -4.67 31.53 3.11
C ARG A 32 -3.82 30.27 3.33
N TRP A 33 -4.34 29.11 2.97
CA TRP A 33 -3.57 27.86 3.04
C TRP A 33 -2.44 27.88 2.03
N ASP A 34 -1.39 27.14 2.38
CA ASP A 34 -0.21 26.99 1.54
C ASP A 34 -0.57 26.52 0.12
N LEU A 35 0.08 27.11 -0.88
CA LEU A 35 -0.20 26.83 -2.29
C LEU A 35 0.00 25.35 -2.64
N THR A 36 1.00 24.69 -2.03
CA THR A 36 1.23 23.26 -2.27
C THR A 36 0.12 22.41 -1.67
N MET A 37 -0.39 22.76 -0.49
CA MET A 37 -1.54 22.09 0.12
C MET A 37 -2.79 22.22 -0.75
N ARG A 38 -3.07 23.42 -1.26
CA ARG A 38 -4.22 23.68 -2.13
C ARG A 38 -4.18 22.87 -3.43
N LYS A 39 -2.99 22.63 -3.98
CA LYS A 39 -2.82 21.80 -5.17
C LYS A 39 -2.89 20.30 -4.88
N VAL A 40 -2.33 19.85 -3.75
CA VAL A 40 -2.23 18.43 -3.40
C VAL A 40 -3.53 17.87 -2.84
N ILE A 41 -4.24 18.61 -1.97
CA ILE A 41 -5.45 18.14 -1.28
C ILE A 41 -6.54 17.63 -2.23
N PRO A 42 -6.90 18.34 -3.32
CA PRO A 42 -7.92 17.88 -4.27
C PRO A 42 -7.54 16.58 -4.99
N LEU A 43 -6.25 16.23 -4.98
CA LEU A 43 -5.73 15.03 -5.63
C LEU A 43 -5.68 13.81 -4.69
N ILE A 44 -6.04 13.98 -3.41
CA ILE A 44 -6.11 12.89 -2.42
C ILE A 44 -7.44 12.16 -2.58
N ASP A 45 -7.46 11.15 -3.45
CA ASP A 45 -8.64 10.31 -3.73
C ASP A 45 -8.58 8.92 -3.09
N GLY A 46 -7.47 8.58 -2.42
CA GLY A 46 -7.24 7.24 -1.88
C GLY A 46 -6.89 6.19 -2.94
N VAL A 47 -6.47 6.61 -4.14
CA VAL A 47 -6.05 5.71 -5.24
C VAL A 47 -4.66 6.07 -5.76
N ARG A 48 -4.37 7.36 -5.95
CA ARG A 48 -3.10 7.82 -6.51
C ARG A 48 -1.98 7.77 -5.47
N ASP A 49 -0.79 7.35 -5.92
CA ASP A 49 0.43 7.40 -5.13
C ASP A 49 1.02 8.80 -5.09
N VAL A 50 1.89 9.05 -4.12
CA VAL A 50 2.54 10.36 -3.92
C VAL A 50 3.22 10.88 -5.19
N ARG A 51 3.80 10.00 -6.01
CA ARG A 51 4.45 10.43 -7.27
C ARG A 51 3.44 10.88 -8.32
N ARG A 52 2.36 10.12 -8.51
CA ARG A 52 1.28 10.52 -9.43
C ARG A 52 0.59 11.80 -8.96
N ILE A 53 0.43 11.97 -7.65
CA ILE A 53 -0.09 13.21 -7.07
C ILE A 53 0.86 14.37 -7.36
N ALA A 54 2.16 14.22 -7.11
CA ALA A 54 3.15 15.26 -7.39
C ALA A 54 3.16 15.67 -8.86
N ALA A 55 3.14 14.69 -9.78
CA ALA A 55 3.08 14.93 -11.21
C ALA A 55 1.78 15.63 -11.64
N ALA A 56 0.62 15.22 -11.10
CA ALA A 56 -0.66 15.84 -11.42
C ALA A 56 -0.82 17.24 -10.82
N ALA A 57 -0.18 17.51 -9.67
CA ALA A 57 -0.17 18.81 -9.00
C ALA A 57 0.79 19.81 -9.67
N ASP A 58 1.70 19.34 -10.52
CA ASP A 58 2.87 20.09 -10.98
C ASP A 58 3.67 20.66 -9.79
N VAL A 59 3.99 19.78 -8.84
CA VAL A 59 4.76 20.09 -7.62
C VAL A 59 5.88 19.06 -7.49
N SER A 60 7.04 19.46 -6.95
CA SER A 60 8.14 18.53 -6.74
C SER A 60 7.75 17.41 -5.75
N LEU A 61 8.34 16.23 -5.93
CA LEU A 61 8.07 15.06 -5.09
C LEU A 61 8.40 15.33 -3.61
N GLU A 62 9.51 16.03 -3.35
CA GLU A 62 9.94 16.33 -1.98
C GLU A 62 9.01 17.32 -1.28
N LEU A 63 8.53 18.35 -1.98
CA LEU A 63 7.53 19.26 -1.42
C LEU A 63 6.23 18.51 -1.16
N THR A 64 5.77 17.67 -2.09
CA THR A 64 4.56 16.86 -1.90
C THR A 64 4.67 15.94 -0.68
N LYS A 65 5.82 15.29 -0.46
CA LYS A 65 6.08 14.47 0.75
C LYS A 65 6.01 15.32 2.02
N LEU A 66 6.59 16.52 2.01
CA LEU A 66 6.55 17.43 3.16
C LEU A 66 5.12 17.89 3.46
N THR A 67 4.36 18.24 2.42
CA THR A 67 2.94 18.61 2.52
C THR A 67 2.11 17.49 3.12
N LEU A 68 2.27 16.25 2.63
CA LEU A 68 1.60 15.07 3.21
C LEU A 68 2.05 14.79 4.64
N ARG A 69 3.31 15.01 4.97
CA ARG A 69 3.83 14.89 6.34
C ARG A 69 3.16 15.88 7.30
N HIS A 70 2.93 17.12 6.87
CA HIS A 70 2.18 18.10 7.65
C HIS A 70 0.72 17.67 7.84
N LEU A 71 0.06 17.16 6.80
CA LEU A 71 -1.31 16.65 6.91
C LEU A 71 -1.41 15.44 7.86
N LEU A 72 -0.39 14.58 7.89
CA LEU A 72 -0.28 13.45 8.82
C LEU A 72 -0.08 13.89 10.27
N TYR A 73 0.73 14.92 10.50
CA TYR A 73 0.95 15.48 11.82
C TYR A 73 -0.39 15.88 12.48
N TYR A 74 -1.24 16.58 11.71
CA TYR A 74 -2.59 16.95 12.15
C TYR A 74 -3.64 15.83 12.06
N LYS A 75 -3.23 14.60 11.71
CA LYS A 75 -4.10 13.41 11.60
C LYS A 75 -5.29 13.59 10.63
N THR A 76 -5.14 14.48 9.65
CA THR A 76 -6.17 14.76 8.63
C THR A 76 -6.21 13.70 7.53
N ILE A 77 -5.06 13.04 7.30
CA ILE A 77 -4.92 11.94 6.35
C ILE A 77 -4.37 10.69 7.01
N MET A 78 -4.56 9.56 6.35
CA MET A 78 -3.91 8.29 6.60
C MET A 78 -3.11 7.88 5.36
N LEU A 79 -1.97 7.22 5.54
CA LEU A 79 -1.25 6.59 4.44
C LEU A 79 -1.58 5.10 4.40
N VAL A 80 -1.90 4.62 3.21
CA VAL A 80 -2.04 3.19 2.91
C VAL A 80 -1.14 2.81 1.75
N ASP A 81 -1.01 1.51 1.49
CA ASP A 81 -0.26 1.00 0.34
C ASP A 81 -1.10 1.01 -0.94
N MET A 82 -0.41 0.93 -2.07
CA MET A 82 -1.04 0.76 -3.38
C MET A 82 -1.92 -0.51 -3.42
N PHE A 83 -3.09 -0.34 -4.03
CA PHE A 83 -3.99 -1.45 -4.32
C PHE A 83 -3.70 -2.04 -5.71
N PHE A 84 -3.43 -3.35 -5.73
CA PHE A 84 -3.28 -4.20 -6.90
C PHE A 84 -4.00 -5.51 -6.63
N PHE A 85 -4.49 -6.17 -7.68
CA PHE A 85 -5.17 -7.46 -7.55
C PHE A 85 -4.24 -8.61 -7.15
N ASN A 86 -2.92 -8.46 -7.35
CA ASN A 86 -1.92 -9.46 -6.96
C ASN A 86 -1.50 -9.34 -5.48
N ASN A 87 -2.06 -8.38 -4.77
CA ASN A 87 -1.76 -8.15 -3.37
C ASN A 87 -2.45 -9.18 -2.49
N ILE A 88 -1.83 -9.44 -1.34
CA ILE A 88 -2.29 -10.41 -0.36
C ILE A 88 -2.68 -9.68 0.91
N TYR A 89 -3.86 -9.97 1.43
CA TYR A 89 -4.36 -9.39 2.66
C TYR A 89 -4.73 -10.50 3.63
N ALA A 90 -4.37 -10.31 4.89
CA ALA A 90 -4.70 -11.24 5.97
C ALA A 90 -5.62 -10.56 6.98
N VAL A 91 -6.54 -11.34 7.53
CA VAL A 91 -7.47 -10.88 8.56
C VAL A 91 -6.74 -10.67 9.88
N THR A 92 -7.08 -9.60 10.59
CA THR A 92 -6.58 -9.32 11.93
C THR A 92 -7.58 -9.79 12.98
N PRO A 93 -7.17 -9.97 14.26
CA PRO A 93 -8.08 -10.34 15.34
C PRO A 93 -9.24 -9.33 15.58
N LEU A 94 -9.09 -8.09 15.09
CA LEU A 94 -10.10 -7.03 15.19
C LEU A 94 -11.36 -7.30 14.35
N ILE A 95 -11.32 -8.32 13.48
CA ILE A 95 -12.52 -8.79 12.77
C ILE A 95 -13.66 -9.19 13.72
N ARG A 96 -13.33 -9.59 14.97
CA ARG A 96 -14.32 -9.89 16.00
C ARG A 96 -15.23 -8.70 16.28
N ASP A 97 -14.67 -7.49 16.33
CA ASP A 97 -15.41 -6.27 16.62
C ASP A 97 -16.35 -5.93 15.44
N PHE A 98 -15.90 -6.21 14.22
CA PHE A 98 -16.72 -6.11 13.03
C PHE A 98 -17.90 -7.10 13.05
N VAL A 99 -17.65 -8.37 13.44
CA VAL A 99 -18.71 -9.39 13.55
C VAL A 99 -19.74 -9.03 14.63
N ASN A 100 -19.29 -8.47 15.75
CA ASN A 100 -20.14 -7.98 16.83
C ASN A 100 -20.88 -6.67 16.49
N ASN A 101 -20.65 -6.11 15.30
CA ASN A 101 -21.21 -4.84 14.84
C ASN A 101 -20.99 -3.68 15.83
N VAL A 102 -19.80 -3.61 16.43
CA VAL A 102 -19.44 -2.49 17.30
C VAL A 102 -19.52 -1.18 16.50
N ASP A 103 -20.13 -0.15 17.07
CA ASP A 103 -20.32 1.17 16.44
C ASP A 103 -21.05 1.16 15.09
N ASN A 104 -21.89 0.16 14.82
CA ASN A 104 -22.56 -0.02 13.52
C ASN A 104 -21.57 -0.11 12.34
N MET A 105 -20.39 -0.69 12.58
CA MET A 105 -19.31 -0.78 11.58
C MET A 105 -19.74 -1.55 10.32
N GLN A 106 -20.68 -2.51 10.44
CA GLN A 106 -21.21 -3.23 9.28
C GLN A 106 -22.02 -2.33 8.35
N ASP A 107 -22.79 -1.39 8.90
CA ASP A 107 -23.59 -0.45 8.12
C ASP A 107 -22.70 0.61 7.45
N GLU A 108 -21.67 1.09 8.15
CA GLU A 108 -20.65 1.98 7.60
C GLU A 108 -19.90 1.30 6.44
N CYS A 109 -19.52 0.03 6.62
CA CYS A 109 -18.88 -0.78 5.58
C CYS A 109 -19.80 -0.95 4.36
N ALA A 110 -21.06 -1.35 4.57
CA ALA A 110 -22.02 -1.51 3.48
C ALA A 110 -22.22 -0.20 2.70
N ALA A 111 -22.33 0.94 3.40
CA ALA A 111 -22.49 2.25 2.77
C ALA A 111 -21.23 2.71 1.99
N TYR A 112 -20.04 2.29 2.42
CA TYR A 112 -18.79 2.64 1.75
C TYR A 112 -18.54 1.78 0.50
N VAL A 113 -18.78 0.47 0.62
CA VAL A 113 -18.36 -0.53 -0.36
C VAL A 113 -19.39 -0.73 -1.48
N LEU A 114 -20.68 -0.64 -1.15
CA LEU A 114 -21.76 -0.94 -2.09
C LEU A 114 -22.24 0.33 -2.78
N ALA A 115 -22.40 0.26 -4.10
CA ALA A 115 -22.96 1.37 -4.88
C ALA A 115 -24.45 1.63 -4.54
N GLN A 116 -25.17 0.60 -4.11
CA GLN A 116 -26.55 0.67 -3.63
C GLN A 116 -26.59 0.17 -2.19
N ARG A 117 -27.57 0.58 -1.38
CA ARG A 117 -27.70 0.17 0.03
C ARG A 117 -28.71 -0.98 0.20
N PRO A 118 -28.37 -2.25 -0.06
CA PRO A 118 -29.22 -3.34 0.38
C PRO A 118 -29.21 -3.38 1.92
N LYS A 119 -30.38 -3.60 2.51
CA LYS A 119 -30.62 -3.55 3.96
C LYS A 119 -30.05 -4.74 4.77
N ALA A 120 -29.48 -5.76 4.12
CA ALA A 120 -29.12 -7.02 4.78
C ALA A 120 -27.82 -7.66 4.25
N VAL A 121 -26.70 -6.95 4.41
CA VAL A 121 -25.39 -7.37 3.87
C VAL A 121 -24.36 -7.68 4.95
N GLY A 122 -24.63 -7.36 6.22
CA GLY A 122 -23.67 -7.49 7.32
C GLY A 122 -23.04 -8.88 7.42
N TYR A 123 -23.86 -9.94 7.46
CA TYR A 123 -23.37 -11.32 7.48
C TYR A 123 -22.53 -11.68 6.24
N GLN A 124 -22.96 -11.25 5.05
CA GLN A 124 -22.23 -11.52 3.81
C GLN A 124 -20.87 -10.83 3.81
N LEU A 125 -20.81 -9.57 4.26
CA LEU A 125 -19.56 -8.82 4.41
C LEU A 125 -18.63 -9.46 5.45
N CYS A 126 -19.17 -9.91 6.59
CA CYS A 126 -18.42 -10.66 7.60
C CYS A 126 -17.83 -11.94 7.01
N ARG A 127 -18.62 -12.69 6.23
CA ARG A 127 -18.18 -13.92 5.58
C ARG A 127 -17.08 -13.65 4.55
N LEU A 128 -17.27 -12.66 3.69
CA LEU A 128 -16.27 -12.23 2.71
C LEU A 128 -14.98 -11.79 3.38
N LEU A 129 -15.05 -10.94 4.40
CA LEU A 129 -13.86 -10.49 5.14
C LEU A 129 -13.16 -11.66 5.85
N GLY A 130 -13.91 -12.62 6.41
CA GLY A 130 -13.36 -13.80 7.06
C GLY A 130 -12.63 -14.77 6.13
N THR A 131 -12.84 -14.68 4.82
CA THR A 131 -12.16 -15.56 3.84
C THR A 131 -10.81 -15.03 3.35
N PHE A 132 -10.45 -13.78 3.67
CA PHE A 132 -9.10 -13.28 3.39
C PHE A 132 -8.05 -14.08 4.18
N GLY A 133 -6.87 -14.25 3.59
CA GLY A 133 -5.82 -15.06 4.18
C GLY A 133 -4.46 -14.83 3.52
N GLN A 134 -3.40 -15.19 4.23
CA GLN A 134 -2.01 -14.90 3.86
C GLN A 134 -1.49 -15.64 2.61
N GLY A 135 -2.25 -16.59 2.05
CA GLY A 135 -1.82 -17.45 0.94
C GLY A 135 -2.54 -17.20 -0.38
N ARG A 136 -3.45 -16.22 -0.47
CA ARG A 136 -4.24 -15.96 -1.67
C ARG A 136 -4.15 -14.49 -2.06
N THR A 137 -3.96 -14.24 -3.34
CA THR A 137 -4.08 -12.89 -3.91
C THR A 137 -5.54 -12.48 -3.98
N ILE A 138 -5.83 -11.17 -4.04
CA ILE A 138 -7.20 -10.68 -4.25
C ILE A 138 -7.79 -11.24 -5.55
N ARG A 139 -6.97 -11.42 -6.59
CA ARG A 139 -7.40 -12.00 -7.87
C ARG A 139 -7.92 -13.42 -7.70
N GLU A 140 -7.20 -14.27 -6.97
CA GLU A 140 -7.61 -15.65 -6.70
C GLU A 140 -8.82 -15.69 -5.76
N TRP A 141 -8.79 -14.84 -4.74
CA TRP A 141 -9.93 -14.67 -3.83
C TRP A 141 -11.20 -14.30 -4.59
N LEU A 142 -11.12 -13.36 -5.54
CA LEU A 142 -12.25 -12.94 -6.35
C LEU A 142 -12.76 -14.08 -7.24
N ARG A 143 -11.86 -14.83 -7.88
CA ARG A 143 -12.23 -16.00 -8.69
C ARG A 143 -13.00 -17.06 -7.88
N LEU A 144 -12.51 -17.40 -6.69
CA LEU A 144 -13.18 -18.38 -5.82
C LEU A 144 -14.63 -17.98 -5.51
N HIS A 145 -14.86 -16.70 -5.20
CA HIS A 145 -16.22 -16.25 -4.88
C HIS A 145 -17.12 -16.14 -6.12
N ILE A 146 -16.54 -15.88 -7.30
CA ILE A 146 -17.27 -15.93 -8.58
C ILE A 146 -17.71 -17.37 -8.87
N ASP A 147 -16.79 -18.32 -8.73
CA ASP A 147 -17.03 -19.74 -9.01
C ASP A 147 -18.02 -20.36 -8.01
N ASP A 148 -17.96 -19.96 -6.73
CA ASP A 148 -18.90 -20.38 -5.68
C ASP A 148 -20.32 -19.78 -5.86
N GLY A 149 -20.55 -18.94 -6.88
CA GLY A 149 -21.82 -18.23 -7.08
C GLY A 149 -22.14 -17.23 -5.97
N GLN A 150 -21.15 -16.89 -5.13
CA GLN A 150 -21.30 -16.02 -3.97
C GLN A 150 -21.02 -14.54 -4.26
N VAL A 151 -20.73 -14.18 -5.51
CA VAL A 151 -20.84 -12.79 -5.99
C VAL A 151 -22.33 -12.44 -6.20
N GLY A 152 -23.17 -12.76 -5.21
CA GLY A 152 -24.49 -12.17 -5.01
C GLY A 152 -24.38 -10.78 -4.37
N VAL A 153 -23.39 -9.99 -4.80
CA VAL A 153 -23.18 -8.62 -4.35
C VAL A 153 -23.05 -7.75 -5.59
N ASP A 154 -24.12 -7.67 -6.36
CA ASP A 154 -24.26 -6.70 -7.45
C ASP A 154 -23.83 -5.31 -6.94
N GLY A 155 -22.73 -4.79 -7.48
CA GLY A 155 -22.20 -3.47 -7.11
C GLY A 155 -21.22 -3.42 -5.92
N LEU A 156 -20.60 -4.54 -5.51
CA LEU A 156 -19.49 -4.55 -4.54
C LEU A 156 -18.18 -4.04 -5.16
N ASP A 157 -17.69 -2.90 -4.67
CA ASP A 157 -16.35 -2.40 -5.02
C ASP A 157 -15.29 -3.08 -4.15
N VAL A 158 -14.61 -4.10 -4.69
CA VAL A 158 -13.55 -4.86 -3.99
C VAL A 158 -12.44 -3.96 -3.44
N ARG A 159 -12.08 -2.89 -4.17
CA ARG A 159 -11.04 -1.96 -3.72
C ARG A 159 -11.50 -1.21 -2.49
N ARG A 160 -12.74 -0.72 -2.48
CA ARG A 160 -13.33 -0.07 -1.30
C ARG A 160 -13.47 -1.02 -0.12
N LEU A 161 -13.79 -2.29 -0.36
CA LEU A 161 -13.85 -3.31 0.69
C LEU A 161 -12.49 -3.46 1.38
N VAL A 162 -11.43 -3.64 0.59
CA VAL A 162 -10.07 -3.78 1.11
C VAL A 162 -9.61 -2.48 1.78
N GLN A 163 -9.90 -1.33 1.19
CA GLN A 163 -9.58 -0.02 1.76
C GLN A 163 -10.25 0.19 3.11
N PHE A 164 -11.54 -0.13 3.25
CA PHE A 164 -12.25 -0.08 4.54
C PHE A 164 -11.62 -1.03 5.55
N GLY A 165 -11.33 -2.26 5.14
CA GLY A 165 -10.67 -3.24 6.00
C GLY A 165 -9.31 -2.77 6.51
N VAL A 166 -8.52 -2.10 5.68
CA VAL A 166 -7.24 -1.51 6.09
C VAL A 166 -7.44 -0.29 6.99
N ILE A 167 -8.37 0.61 6.68
CA ILE A 167 -8.67 1.82 7.48
C ILE A 167 -9.11 1.45 8.91
N LYS A 168 -9.96 0.44 9.05
CA LYS A 168 -10.47 -0.05 10.34
C LYS A 168 -9.55 -1.11 10.98
N SER A 169 -8.38 -1.36 10.38
CA SER A 169 -7.41 -2.36 10.83
C SER A 169 -7.94 -3.80 10.91
N LEU A 170 -8.99 -4.13 10.17
CA LEU A 170 -9.55 -5.49 10.02
C LEU A 170 -8.69 -6.36 9.11
N LEU A 171 -8.01 -5.73 8.14
CA LEU A 171 -7.10 -6.36 7.21
C LEU A 171 -5.70 -5.77 7.38
N ARG A 172 -4.70 -6.65 7.43
CA ARG A 172 -3.30 -6.28 7.29
C ARG A 172 -2.78 -6.67 5.91
N ARG A 173 -1.93 -5.83 5.34
CA ARG A 173 -1.24 -6.12 4.10
C ARG A 173 -0.09 -7.11 4.36
N VAL A 174 0.05 -8.10 3.47
CA VAL A 174 1.21 -8.99 3.40
C VAL A 174 2.02 -8.59 2.17
N HIS A 175 3.24 -8.12 2.37
CA HIS A 175 4.15 -7.73 1.30
C HIS A 175 5.06 -8.88 0.89
N LYS A 176 5.44 -8.86 -0.38
CA LYS A 176 6.41 -9.79 -0.97
C LYS A 176 7.78 -9.13 -0.94
N PHE A 177 8.79 -9.87 -0.49
CA PHE A 177 10.18 -9.42 -0.43
C PHE A 177 11.07 -10.43 -1.17
N PRO A 178 11.80 -10.02 -2.21
CA PRO A 178 12.78 -10.88 -2.85
C PRO A 178 14.04 -10.96 -1.98
N VAL A 179 14.54 -12.18 -1.78
CA VAL A 179 15.73 -12.46 -0.99
C VAL A 179 16.60 -13.44 -1.76
N SER A 180 17.83 -13.06 -2.07
CA SER A 180 18.79 -13.99 -2.70
C SER A 180 19.27 -15.03 -1.68
N ALA A 181 19.37 -16.31 -2.07
CA ALA A 181 19.88 -17.38 -1.20
C ALA A 181 21.30 -17.09 -0.68
N ILE A 182 22.14 -16.42 -1.47
CA ILE A 182 23.51 -16.01 -1.09
C ILE A 182 23.44 -15.08 0.13
N TYR A 183 22.61 -14.05 0.07
CA TYR A 183 22.42 -13.12 1.19
C TYR A 183 21.89 -13.82 2.45
N VAL A 184 21.00 -14.80 2.31
CA VAL A 184 20.53 -15.60 3.46
C VAL A 184 21.67 -16.42 4.07
N ALA A 185 22.50 -17.03 3.23
CA ALA A 185 23.67 -17.81 3.67
C ALA A 185 24.70 -16.92 4.39
N GLU A 186 25.00 -15.74 3.85
CA GLU A 186 25.91 -14.76 4.48
C GLU A 186 25.39 -14.28 5.84
N LEU A 187 24.08 -14.05 5.96
CA LEU A 187 23.46 -13.71 7.23
C LEU A 187 23.56 -14.86 8.25
N ALA A 188 23.37 -16.10 7.81
CA ALA A 188 23.46 -17.29 8.66
C ALA A 188 24.89 -17.52 9.17
N GLU A 189 25.91 -17.15 8.39
CA GLU A 189 27.32 -17.23 8.74
C GLU A 189 27.80 -16.08 9.67
N GLY A 190 26.94 -15.11 9.99
CA GLY A 190 27.28 -14.01 10.90
C GLY A 190 28.29 -13.00 10.33
N LYS A 191 28.58 -13.05 9.03
CA LYS A 191 29.38 -12.01 8.36
C LYS A 191 28.53 -10.76 8.30
N GLY A 192 28.96 -9.73 9.03
CA GLY A 192 28.26 -8.44 9.08
C GLY A 192 28.04 -7.92 7.67
N VAL A 193 26.76 -7.77 7.30
CA VAL A 193 26.33 -7.22 6.01
C VAL A 193 26.99 -5.85 5.83
N GLU A 194 28.09 -5.79 5.08
CA GLU A 194 28.60 -4.51 4.59
C GLU A 194 27.49 -3.91 3.75
N LYS A 195 27.01 -2.74 4.19
CA LYS A 195 26.08 -1.91 3.43
C LYS A 195 26.60 -1.83 2.00
N GLY A 196 25.87 -2.40 1.05
CA GLY A 196 26.08 -2.21 -0.37
C GLY A 196 26.02 -0.73 -0.73
N LYS A 197 27.12 -0.01 -0.51
CA LYS A 197 27.41 1.24 -1.18
C LYS A 197 27.76 0.85 -2.60
N GLY A 198 26.73 0.73 -3.44
CA GLY A 198 26.91 0.76 -4.88
C GLY A 198 27.77 1.96 -5.22
N LYS A 199 28.98 1.71 -5.74
CA LYS A 199 29.84 2.74 -6.32
C LYS A 199 29.06 3.35 -7.48
N GLY A 200 28.46 4.51 -7.25
CA GLY A 200 27.93 5.36 -8.31
C GLY A 200 29.06 5.84 -9.21
N LYS A 201 29.40 5.06 -10.23
CA LYS A 201 30.07 5.59 -11.43
C LYS A 201 28.98 5.87 -12.44
N GLY A 202 28.68 7.16 -12.62
CA GLY A 202 27.79 7.62 -13.66
C GLY A 202 28.28 7.16 -15.04
N LYS A 203 27.41 6.46 -15.75
CA LYS A 203 27.41 6.47 -17.22
C LYS A 203 25.96 6.44 -17.69
N LYS A 204 25.51 7.60 -18.19
CA LYS A 204 24.36 7.70 -19.08
C LYS A 204 24.68 6.91 -20.35
N GLY A 205 23.76 6.07 -20.80
CA GLY A 205 23.76 5.54 -22.16
C GLY A 205 23.47 4.05 -22.24
N GLN A 206 22.25 3.74 -22.68
CA GLN A 206 21.86 2.60 -23.50
C GLN A 206 21.98 1.18 -22.91
N GLY A 207 20.83 0.62 -22.54
CA GLY A 207 20.64 -0.82 -22.31
C GLY A 207 21.29 -1.36 -21.03
N VAL A 208 20.86 -0.87 -19.87
CA VAL A 208 21.21 -1.53 -18.60
C VAL A 208 20.36 -2.79 -18.53
N ASP A 209 21.01 -3.95 -18.42
CA ASP A 209 20.33 -5.22 -18.21
C ASP A 209 19.44 -5.10 -16.97
N ASP A 210 18.12 -5.28 -17.14
CA ASP A 210 17.13 -5.13 -16.07
C ASP A 210 17.46 -6.06 -14.88
N GLY A 211 18.22 -7.15 -15.11
CA GLY A 211 18.74 -8.07 -14.10
C GLY A 211 19.71 -7.43 -13.10
N GLU A 212 20.74 -6.71 -13.56
CA GLU A 212 21.75 -6.09 -12.68
C GLU A 212 21.12 -4.99 -11.78
N ALA A 213 20.12 -4.27 -12.30
CA ALA A 213 19.42 -3.25 -11.54
C ALA A 213 18.54 -3.84 -10.41
N LEU A 214 18.15 -5.12 -10.51
CA LEU A 214 17.31 -5.82 -9.55
C LEU A 214 18.10 -6.43 -8.38
N GLU A 215 19.40 -6.70 -8.57
CA GLU A 215 20.26 -7.30 -7.54
C GLU A 215 20.33 -6.46 -6.26
N LYS A 216 20.32 -5.12 -6.37
CA LYS A 216 20.31 -4.23 -5.20
C LYS A 216 19.05 -4.35 -4.33
N TYR A 217 17.98 -4.95 -4.85
CA TYR A 217 16.70 -5.10 -4.16
C TYR A 217 16.52 -6.49 -3.53
N THR A 218 17.45 -7.44 -3.71
CA THR A 218 17.36 -8.81 -3.18
C THR A 218 17.87 -8.95 -1.73
N ASP A 219 17.96 -7.83 -1.00
CA ASP A 219 18.41 -7.75 0.40
C ASP A 219 17.31 -8.08 1.43
N GLY A 220 16.11 -8.42 0.95
CA GLY A 220 14.93 -8.72 1.77
C GLY A 220 14.35 -7.53 2.54
N ARG A 221 14.75 -6.29 2.21
CA ARG A 221 14.23 -5.05 2.83
C ARG A 221 13.34 -4.24 1.88
N HIS A 222 13.47 -4.49 0.58
CA HIS A 222 12.69 -3.82 -0.44
C HIS A 222 11.51 -4.70 -0.84
N HIS A 223 10.29 -4.23 -0.59
CA HIS A 223 9.09 -4.95 -1.01
C HIS A 223 8.78 -4.66 -2.48
N PHE A 224 7.96 -5.51 -3.10
CA PHE A 224 7.62 -5.39 -4.52
C PHE A 224 7.01 -4.03 -4.89
N ASP A 225 6.16 -3.41 -4.06
CA ASP A 225 5.56 -2.11 -4.40
C ASP A 225 6.63 -1.00 -4.50
N GLN A 226 7.68 -1.05 -3.68
CA GLN A 226 8.83 -0.16 -3.80
C GLN A 226 9.61 -0.40 -5.11
N ILE A 227 9.87 -1.66 -5.47
CA ILE A 227 10.60 -2.01 -6.70
C ILE A 227 9.81 -1.58 -7.94
N ILE A 228 8.51 -1.87 -7.98
CA ILE A 228 7.58 -1.42 -9.04
C ILE A 228 7.65 0.10 -9.17
N THR A 229 7.68 0.79 -8.03
CA THR A 229 7.74 2.25 -8.01
C THR A 229 9.08 2.75 -8.56
N GLU A 230 10.21 2.29 -8.02
CA GLU A 230 11.53 2.84 -8.37
C GLU A 230 12.02 2.43 -9.76
N VAL A 231 11.73 1.20 -10.20
CA VAL A 231 12.18 0.64 -11.49
C VAL A 231 11.13 0.81 -12.58
N ASN A 232 9.88 1.12 -12.23
CA ASN A 232 8.76 1.28 -13.16
C ASN A 232 8.48 0.03 -14.01
N LEU A 233 8.68 -1.15 -13.42
CA LEU A 233 8.42 -2.46 -14.03
C LEU A 233 7.19 -3.12 -13.40
N GLY A 234 6.50 -3.96 -14.18
CA GLY A 234 5.42 -4.80 -13.68
C GLY A 234 5.93 -5.94 -12.80
N GLU A 235 5.08 -6.45 -11.90
CA GLU A 235 5.43 -7.59 -11.03
C GLU A 235 5.92 -8.82 -11.80
N ALA A 236 5.32 -9.12 -12.96
CA ALA A 236 5.72 -10.25 -13.80
C ALA A 236 7.11 -10.04 -14.44
N GLU A 237 7.46 -8.80 -14.76
CA GLU A 237 8.78 -8.44 -15.29
C GLU A 237 9.83 -8.52 -14.20
N ILE A 238 9.51 -8.05 -13.00
CA ILE A 238 10.37 -8.18 -11.82
C ILE A 238 10.65 -9.65 -11.55
N MET A 239 9.61 -10.52 -11.52
CA MET A 239 9.83 -11.96 -11.32
C MET A 239 10.68 -12.59 -12.45
N ARG A 240 10.46 -12.20 -13.72
CA ARG A 240 11.30 -12.66 -14.83
C ARG A 240 12.75 -12.20 -14.68
N GLY A 241 12.98 -10.94 -14.31
CA GLY A 241 14.31 -10.40 -14.06
C GLY A 241 15.02 -11.12 -12.91
N LEU A 242 14.30 -11.35 -11.80
CA LEU A 242 14.80 -12.12 -10.65
C LEU A 242 15.15 -13.57 -11.01
N SER A 243 14.39 -14.20 -11.92
CA SER A 243 14.68 -15.56 -12.38
C SER A 243 15.90 -15.66 -13.32
N ARG A 244 16.32 -14.55 -13.93
CA ARG A 244 17.47 -14.49 -14.85
C ARG A 244 18.80 -14.23 -14.13
N LEU A 245 18.75 -13.75 -12.90
CA LEU A 245 19.95 -13.51 -12.09
C LEU A 245 20.68 -14.84 -11.85
N SER A 246 21.93 -14.91 -12.33
CA SER A 246 22.80 -16.09 -12.22
C SER A 246 23.34 -16.32 -10.80
N ALA A 247 23.04 -15.42 -9.87
CA ALA A 247 23.59 -15.39 -8.51
C ALA A 247 22.56 -15.89 -7.48
N GLY A 248 22.38 -17.21 -7.44
CA GLY A 248 21.66 -17.92 -6.36
C GLY A 248 20.13 -17.81 -6.40
N ASP A 249 19.46 -18.90 -6.02
CA ASP A 249 18.00 -18.97 -5.98
C ASP A 249 17.40 -17.77 -5.21
N VAL A 250 16.64 -16.92 -5.90
CA VAL A 250 15.90 -15.84 -5.26
C VAL A 250 14.61 -16.41 -4.68
N GLN A 251 14.45 -16.33 -3.37
CA GLN A 251 13.24 -16.73 -2.66
C GLN A 251 12.37 -15.52 -2.37
N ILE A 252 11.05 -15.69 -2.45
CA ILE A 252 10.08 -14.64 -2.11
C ILE A 252 9.56 -14.91 -0.70
N VAL A 253 9.84 -13.99 0.21
CA VAL A 253 9.36 -14.03 1.60
C VAL A 253 8.14 -13.13 1.74
N TYR A 254 7.11 -13.64 2.42
CA TYR A 254 5.86 -12.92 2.68
C TYR A 254 5.88 -12.39 4.11
N ARG A 255 5.70 -11.07 4.30
CA ARG A 255 5.67 -10.43 5.62
C ARG A 255 4.51 -9.44 5.73
#